data_AF-A0A445CT94-F1
#
_entry.id   AF-A0A445CT94-F1
#
_cell.length_a   1.000
_cell.length_b   1.000
_cell.length_c   1.000
_cell.angle_alpha   90.00
_cell.angle_beta   90.00
_cell.angle_gamma   90.00
#
_symmetry.space_group_name_H-M   'P 1'
#
loop_
_entity.id
_entity.type
_entity.pdbx_description
1 polymer ?
#
loop_
_entity_poly.entity_id
_entity_poly.type
_entity_poly.pdbx_seq_one_letter_code
_entity_poly.pdbx_strand_id
1 'polypeptide(L)'
;MSHVVWNSFTKDTFDKNWNDFITKYGLGGNKWLLEPYEDRHIWIPVYLDYHFWVGMRSTQRSESMHAFFNKFITRNNFLSQFVKQYDNCRASKEQREREFDAADFYTVISCTTKLAI
;
A
#
# COMPACT_ATOMS: atom_id res chain seq x y z
N MET A 1 17.03 7.44 3.58
CA MET A 1 15.61 7.71 3.29
C MET A 1 14.66 6.75 3.99
N SER A 2 14.67 5.44 3.69
CA SER A 2 13.74 4.46 4.32
C SER A 2 13.78 4.49 5.86
N HIS A 3 14.97 4.51 6.46
CA HIS A 3 15.13 4.62 7.91
C HIS A 3 14.48 5.88 8.49
N VAL A 4 14.59 7.03 7.83
CA VAL A 4 14.02 8.30 8.29
C VAL A 4 12.49 8.26 8.25
N VAL A 5 11.93 7.66 7.19
CA VAL A 5 10.48 7.55 6.96
C VAL A 5 9.81 6.53 7.87
N TRP A 6 10.42 5.35 8.05
CA TRP A 6 9.77 4.21 8.71
C TRP A 6 10.15 4.02 10.19
N ASN A 7 11.29 4.56 10.65
CA ASN A 7 11.77 4.38 12.03
C ASN A 7 11.57 5.61 12.92
N SER A 8 10.71 6.55 12.49
CA SER A 8 10.29 7.67 13.32
C SER A 8 8.95 7.30 13.95
N PHE A 9 8.82 7.46 15.27
CA PHE A 9 7.60 7.12 16.03
C PHE A 9 6.82 8.34 16.51
N THR A 10 7.40 9.53 16.38
CA THR A 10 6.73 10.82 16.64
C THR A 10 7.02 11.79 15.50
N LYS A 11 6.14 12.79 15.35
CA LYS A 11 6.30 13.87 14.34
C LYS A 11 7.62 14.62 14.55
N ASP A 12 7.95 14.95 15.79
CA ASP A 12 9.20 15.65 16.13
C ASP A 12 10.45 14.82 15.78
N THR A 13 10.40 13.51 16.04
CA THR A 13 11.51 12.60 15.70
C THR A 13 11.68 12.51 14.19
N PHE A 14 10.58 12.50 13.44
CA PHE A 14 10.62 12.53 11.98
C PHE A 14 11.23 13.83 11.46
N ASP A 15 10.74 14.99 11.91
CA ASP A 15 11.21 16.30 11.43
C ASP A 15 12.70 16.49 11.74
N LYS A 16 13.16 16.03 12.92
CA LYS A 16 14.58 16.04 13.27
C LYS A 16 15.41 15.12 12.36
N ASN A 17 15.01 13.85 12.22
CA ASN A 17 15.71 12.88 11.38
C ASN A 17 15.75 13.31 9.91
N TRP A 18 14.69 13.97 9.44
CA TRP A 18 14.61 14.54 8.09
C TRP A 18 15.62 15.68 7.92
N ASN A 19 15.63 16.65 8.83
CA ASN A 19 16.59 17.77 8.80
C ASN A 19 18.04 17.30 8.89
N ASP A 20 18.33 16.31 9.75
CA ASP A 20 19.65 15.71 9.85
C ASP A 20 20.06 15.03 8.53
N PHE A 21 19.13 14.32 7.89
CA PHE A 21 19.34 13.71 6.58
C PHE A 21 19.60 14.76 5.48
N ILE A 22 18.79 15.81 5.42
CA ILE A 22 18.95 16.89 4.43
C ILE A 22 20.29 17.60 4.60
N THR A 23 20.67 17.91 5.85
CA THR A 23 21.93 18.60 6.16
C THR A 23 23.13 17.73 5.85
N LYS A 24 23.12 16.47 6.28
CA LYS A 24 24.23 15.51 6.10
C LYS A 24 24.61 15.32 4.63
N TYR A 25 23.64 15.38 3.73
CA TYR A 25 23.85 15.17 2.29
C TYR A 25 23.77 16.46 1.47
N GLY A 26 23.64 17.64 2.11
CA GLY A 26 23.58 18.93 1.40
C GLY A 26 22.37 19.08 0.48
N LEU A 27 21.22 18.51 0.85
CA LEU A 27 20.04 18.36 -0.01
C LEU A 27 19.03 19.51 0.10
N GLY A 28 19.33 20.57 0.85
CA GLY A 28 18.35 21.61 1.23
C GLY A 28 17.74 22.40 0.07
N GLY A 29 18.41 22.46 -1.09
CA GLY A 29 17.90 23.11 -2.30
C GLY A 29 17.16 22.16 -3.27
N ASN A 30 17.01 20.89 -2.91
CA ASN A 30 16.44 19.90 -3.82
C ASN A 30 14.91 19.96 -3.79
N LYS A 31 14.31 20.52 -4.84
CA LYS A 31 12.86 20.61 -5.01
C LYS A 31 12.15 19.25 -4.90
N TRP A 32 12.79 18.16 -5.34
CA TRP A 32 12.25 16.79 -5.23
C TRP A 32 12.15 16.28 -3.79
N LEU A 33 12.82 16.93 -2.84
CA LEU A 33 12.73 16.60 -1.41
C LEU A 33 11.89 17.62 -0.65
N LEU A 34 11.77 18.84 -1.17
CA LEU A 34 10.90 19.86 -0.60
C LEU A 34 9.42 19.48 -0.76
N GLU A 35 8.98 19.14 -1.97
CA GLU A 35 7.57 18.81 -2.25
C GLU A 35 7.06 17.63 -1.39
N PRO A 36 7.76 16.48 -1.30
CA PRO A 36 7.31 15.40 -0.43
C PRO A 36 7.33 15.76 1.06
N TYR A 37 8.19 16.68 1.49
CA TYR A 37 8.22 17.12 2.89
C TYR A 37 6.99 17.98 3.24
N GLU A 38 6.55 18.87 2.35
CA GLU A 38 5.30 19.62 2.53
C GLU A 38 4.10 18.66 2.62
N ASP A 39 4.09 17.66 1.76
CA ASP A 39 3.06 16.62 1.70
C ASP A 39 3.26 15.51 2.75
N ARG A 40 4.17 15.64 3.72
CA ARG A 40 4.46 14.58 4.71
C ARG A 40 3.22 14.04 5.43
N HIS A 41 2.20 14.88 5.59
CA HIS A 41 0.94 14.52 6.23
C HIS A 41 0.09 13.49 5.46
N ILE A 42 0.32 13.28 4.15
CA ILE A 42 -0.43 12.29 3.34
C ILE A 42 0.27 10.94 3.20
N TRP A 43 1.58 10.84 3.49
CA TRP A 43 2.35 9.61 3.20
C TRP A 43 3.29 9.15 4.32
N ILE A 44 3.59 9.98 5.32
CA ILE A 44 4.42 9.58 6.46
C ILE A 44 3.57 8.88 7.53
N PRO A 45 3.94 7.66 7.96
CA PRO A 45 3.17 6.87 8.92
C PRO A 45 2.81 7.62 10.21
N VAL A 46 3.75 8.37 10.82
CA VAL A 46 3.50 9.11 12.08
C VAL A 46 2.49 10.25 11.95
N TYR A 47 2.20 10.69 10.72
CA TYR A 47 1.15 11.68 10.45
C TYR A 47 -0.19 11.02 10.12
N LEU A 48 -0.20 9.73 9.82
CA LEU A 48 -1.36 8.94 9.43
C LEU A 48 -2.00 8.16 10.60
N ASP A 49 -1.60 8.45 11.85
CA ASP A 49 -1.95 7.73 13.08
C ASP A 49 -3.47 7.58 13.33
N TYR A 50 -4.30 8.43 12.72
CA TYR A 50 -5.76 8.36 12.79
C TYR A 50 -6.41 7.43 11.75
N HIS A 51 -5.62 6.85 10.85
CA HIS A 51 -6.10 5.95 9.80
C HIS A 51 -5.62 4.52 10.10
N PHE A 52 -6.55 3.57 10.23
CA PHE A 52 -6.21 2.18 10.44
C PHE A 52 -5.78 1.52 9.12
N TRP A 53 -4.49 1.18 8.99
CA TRP A 53 -3.93 0.60 7.76
C TRP A 53 -3.89 -0.94 7.76
N VAL A 54 -4.37 -1.61 8.81
CA VAL A 54 -4.35 -3.09 8.96
C VAL A 54 -2.95 -3.70 8.70
N GLY A 55 -1.89 -2.97 9.04
CA GLY A 55 -0.50 -3.40 8.78
C GLY A 55 -0.09 -3.40 7.30
N MET A 56 -0.88 -2.83 6.39
CA MET A 56 -0.53 -2.71 4.98
C MET A 56 0.45 -1.56 4.74
N ARG A 57 1.52 -1.81 3.97
CA ARG A 57 2.41 -0.74 3.47
C ARG A 57 1.67 0.10 2.42
N SER A 58 1.99 1.39 2.30
CA SER A 58 1.28 2.29 1.36
C SER A 58 1.29 1.80 -0.10
N THR A 59 2.34 1.07 -0.51
CA THR A 59 2.47 0.51 -1.86
C THR A 59 1.91 -0.90 -2.02
N GLN A 60 1.64 -1.65 -0.94
CA GLN A 60 1.22 -3.04 -1.04
C GLN A 60 -0.11 -3.21 -1.80
N ARG A 61 -1.04 -2.27 -1.62
CA ARG A 61 -2.33 -2.28 -2.33
C ARG A 61 -2.16 -2.06 -3.84
N SER A 62 -1.35 -1.07 -4.23
CA SER A 62 -1.09 -0.80 -5.64
C SER A 62 -0.23 -1.88 -6.28
N GLU A 63 0.77 -2.40 -5.58
CA GLU A 63 1.61 -3.54 -6.01
C GLU A 63 0.76 -4.80 -6.25
N SER A 64 -0.15 -5.13 -5.33
CA SER A 64 -1.06 -6.27 -5.47
C SER A 64 -1.97 -6.13 -6.68
N MET A 65 -2.59 -4.95 -6.85
CA MET A 65 -3.44 -4.66 -8.01
C MET A 65 -2.64 -4.69 -9.31
N HIS A 66 -1.42 -4.15 -9.31
CA HIS A 66 -0.58 -4.15 -10.50
C HIS A 66 -0.14 -5.57 -10.89
N ALA A 67 0.25 -6.40 -9.91
CA ALA A 67 0.59 -7.81 -10.11
C ALA A 67 -0.60 -8.63 -10.62
N PHE A 68 -1.82 -8.29 -10.20
CA PHE A 68 -3.04 -8.90 -10.72
C PHE A 68 -3.24 -8.55 -12.21
N PHE A 69 -3.23 -7.26 -12.56
CA PHE A 69 -3.46 -6.81 -13.93
C PHE A 69 -2.38 -7.23 -14.92
N ASN A 70 -1.11 -7.31 -14.48
CA ASN A 70 0.01 -7.72 -15.34
C ASN A 70 -0.14 -9.14 -15.90
N LYS A 71 -1.04 -9.97 -15.36
CA LYS A 71 -1.36 -11.30 -15.91
C LYS A 71 -2.19 -11.26 -17.19
N PHE A 72 -2.85 -10.13 -17.47
CA PHE A 72 -3.81 -9.98 -18.55
C PHE A 72 -3.48 -8.81 -19.48
N ILE A 73 -2.94 -7.72 -18.92
CA ILE A 73 -2.69 -6.47 -19.62
C ILE A 73 -1.20 -6.35 -19.92
N THR A 74 -0.88 -6.25 -21.21
CA THR A 74 0.48 -6.01 -21.70
C THR A 74 0.57 -4.60 -22.25
N ARG A 75 1.74 -3.97 -22.13
CA ARG A 75 2.02 -2.60 -22.60
C ARG A 75 1.67 -2.37 -24.09
N ASN A 76 1.73 -3.42 -24.91
CA ASN A 76 1.50 -3.35 -26.36
C ASN A 76 0.07 -3.72 -26.79
N ASN A 77 -0.87 -3.88 -25.86
CA ASN A 77 -2.26 -4.15 -26.23
C ASN A 77 -2.89 -2.93 -26.93
N PHE A 78 -3.51 -3.16 -28.09
CA PHE A 78 -4.38 -2.15 -28.68
C PHE A 78 -5.57 -1.86 -27.75
N LEU A 79 -6.16 -0.66 -27.82
CA LEU A 79 -7.28 -0.27 -26.94
C LEU A 79 -8.45 -1.28 -26.99
N SER A 80 -8.76 -1.80 -28.17
CA SER A 80 -9.79 -2.83 -28.35
C SER A 80 -9.45 -4.17 -27.69
N GLN A 81 -8.16 -4.53 -27.62
CA GLN A 81 -7.69 -5.71 -26.90
C GLN A 81 -7.68 -5.46 -25.38
N PHE A 82 -7.33 -4.24 -24.95
CA PHE A 82 -7.39 -3.86 -23.55
C PHE A 82 -8.79 -4.04 -22.97
N VAL A 83 -9.85 -3.60 -23.66
CA VAL A 83 -11.24 -3.77 -23.20
C VAL A 83 -11.57 -5.24 -22.98
N LYS A 84 -11.23 -6.11 -23.94
CA LYS A 84 -11.45 -7.57 -23.81
C LYS A 84 -10.66 -8.17 -22.65
N GLN A 85 -9.41 -7.75 -22.46
CA GLN A 85 -8.58 -8.25 -21.36
C GLN A 85 -9.07 -7.74 -20.00
N TYR A 86 -9.63 -6.54 -19.94
CA TYR A 86 -10.25 -6.01 -18.74
C TYR A 86 -11.48 -6.83 -18.32
N ASP A 87 -12.34 -7.21 -19.26
CA ASP A 87 -13.48 -8.10 -18.99
C ASP A 87 -13.01 -9.46 -18.46
N ASN A 88 -11.93 -10.01 -19.02
CA ASN A 88 -11.31 -11.24 -18.53
C ASN A 88 -10.74 -11.09 -17.11
N CYS A 89 -10.07 -9.96 -16.81
CA CYS A 89 -9.59 -9.64 -15.46
C CYS A 89 -10.75 -9.69 -14.47
N ARG A 90 -11.85 -9.00 -14.81
CA ARG A 90 -13.03 -8.90 -13.97
C ARG A 90 -13.65 -10.27 -13.72
N ALA A 91 -13.89 -11.05 -14.78
CA ALA A 91 -14.46 -12.40 -14.66
C ALA A 91 -13.57 -13.33 -13.82
N SER A 92 -12.24 -13.24 -13.97
CA SER A 92 -11.30 -14.03 -13.17
C SER A 92 -11.33 -13.66 -11.68
N LYS A 93 -11.48 -12.36 -11.37
CA LYS A 93 -11.61 -11.88 -9.99
C LYS A 93 -12.92 -12.35 -9.35
N GLU A 94 -14.03 -12.19 -10.06
CA GLU A 94 -15.36 -12.64 -9.60
C GLU A 94 -15.39 -14.16 -9.35
N GLN A 95 -14.77 -14.95 -10.24
CA GLN A 95 -14.68 -16.40 -10.07
C GLN A 95 -13.89 -16.78 -8.80
N ARG A 96 -12.75 -16.13 -8.56
CA ARG A 96 -11.94 -16.40 -7.37
C ARG A 96 -12.66 -16.02 -6.08
N GLU A 97 -13.41 -14.92 -6.09
CA GLU A 97 -14.23 -14.49 -4.94
C GLU A 97 -15.30 -15.55 -4.65
N ARG A 98 -16.01 -16.06 -5.67
CA ARG A 98 -16.95 -17.18 -5.48
C ARG A 98 -16.31 -18.45 -4.93
N GLU A 99 -15.13 -18.81 -5.41
CA GLU A 99 -14.38 -19.97 -4.91
C GLU A 99 -13.94 -19.79 -3.46
N PHE A 100 -13.51 -18.58 -3.09
CA PHE A 100 -13.13 -18.23 -1.74
C PHE A 100 -14.33 -18.26 -0.79
N ASP A 101 -15.45 -17.65 -1.18
CA ASP A 101 -16.68 -17.67 -0.40
C ASP A 101 -17.16 -19.11 -0.20
N ALA A 102 -17.19 -19.91 -1.27
CA ALA A 102 -17.55 -21.32 -1.18
C ALA A 102 -16.62 -22.07 -0.21
N ALA A 103 -15.31 -21.87 -0.28
CA ALA A 103 -14.37 -22.49 0.64
C ALA A 103 -14.62 -22.08 2.10
N ASP A 104 -14.84 -20.79 2.35
CA ASP A 104 -15.14 -20.24 3.69
C ASP A 104 -16.41 -20.87 4.29
N PHE A 105 -17.48 -21.02 3.50
CA PHE A 105 -18.71 -21.72 3.91
C PHE A 105 -18.46 -23.16 4.36
N TYR A 106 -17.46 -23.86 3.81
CA TYR A 106 -17.12 -25.23 4.19
C TYR A 106 -16.07 -25.31 5.31
N THR A 107 -15.38 -24.22 5.64
CA THR A 107 -14.46 -24.13 6.79
C THR A 107 -15.06 -23.28 7.90
N VAL A 108 -15.96 -23.88 8.70
CA VAL A 108 -16.35 -23.29 9.99
C VAL A 108 -15.13 -23.29 10.92
N ILE A 109 -14.40 -22.19 10.98
CA ILE A 109 -13.39 -21.98 12.01
C ILE A 109 -14.15 -21.65 13.31
N SER A 110 -14.19 -22.60 14.24
CA SER A 110 -14.74 -22.36 15.58
C SER A 110 -13.80 -21.41 16.33
N CYS A 111 -14.01 -20.09 16.17
CA CYS A 111 -13.34 -19.08 16.96
C CYS A 111 -13.89 -19.08 18.39
N THR A 112 -13.49 -20.07 19.20
CA THR A 112 -13.75 -20.07 20.63
C THR A 112 -12.61 -19.31 21.31
N THR A 113 -12.73 -17.98 21.37
CA THR A 113 -11.88 -17.20 22.27
C THR A 113 -12.37 -17.46 23.68
N LYS A 114 -11.68 -18.34 24.42
CA LYS A 114 -11.89 -18.43 25.86
C LYS A 114 -11.45 -17.09 26.46
N LEU A 115 -12.42 -16.24 26.80
CA LEU A 115 -12.18 -15.19 27.80
C LEU A 115 -11.88 -15.94 29.11
N ALA A 116 -10.62 -15.96 29.51
CA ALA A 116 -10.26 -16.27 30.88
C ALA A 116 -10.66 -15.05 31.71
N ILE A 117 -11.65 -15.25 32.60
CA ILE A 117 -11.95 -14.37 33.74
C ILE A 117 -10.81 -14.52 34.75
#